data_AF-A0A108EUN0-F1
#
_entry.id   AF-A0A108EUN0-F1
#
_cell.length_a   1.000
_cell.length_b   1.000
_cell.length_c   1.000
_cell.angle_alpha   90.00
_cell.angle_beta   90.00
_cell.angle_gamma   90.00
#
_symmetry.space_group_name_H-M   'P 1'
#
loop_
_entity.id
_entity.type
_entity.pdbx_description
1 polymer ?
#
loop_
_entity_poly.entity_id
_entity_poly.type
_entity_poly.pdbx_seq_one_letter_code
_entity_poly.pdbx_strand_id
1 'polypeptide(L)'
;MTTFQPLPESCVNWNEVFVQLRRAGYSVLDIEHFTGIRHSTFMGWKNGGAQPNHPNGERMIAFWSQALAMSRDMLPMRPMEYSAAKIARPRHRSRS
;
A
#
# COMPACT_ATOMS: atom_id res chain seq x y z
N MET A 1 -34.45 8.86 -2.63
CA MET A 1 -33.15 9.45 -3.04
C MET A 1 -32.07 8.68 -2.31
N THR A 2 -31.38 7.76 -2.97
CA THR A 2 -30.35 6.93 -2.34
C THR A 2 -29.04 7.70 -2.35
N THR A 3 -28.59 8.17 -1.18
CA THR A 3 -27.27 8.77 -1.02
C THR A 3 -26.21 7.68 -1.29
N PHE A 4 -25.44 7.84 -2.35
CA PHE A 4 -24.25 7.03 -2.61
C PHE A 4 -23.17 7.49 -1.63
N GLN A 5 -23.10 6.86 -0.44
CA GLN A 5 -21.93 7.03 0.43
C GLN A 5 -20.77 6.24 -0.20
N PRO A 6 -19.63 6.88 -0.55
CA PRO A 6 -18.46 6.12 -0.95
C PRO A 6 -18.04 5.26 0.25
N LEU A 7 -17.95 3.94 0.04
CA LEU A 7 -17.31 3.06 1.00
C LEU A 7 -15.91 3.61 1.27
N PRO A 8 -15.44 3.61 2.54
CA PRO A 8 -14.09 4.07 2.84
C PRO A 8 -13.11 3.27 1.99
N GLU A 9 -12.46 3.96 1.04
CA GLU A 9 -11.47 3.31 0.18
C GLU A 9 -10.41 2.70 1.10
N SER A 10 -10.17 1.40 0.97
CA SER A 10 -9.19 0.69 1.78
C SER A 10 -7.93 0.48 0.95
N CYS A 11 -6.76 0.62 1.56
CA CYS A 11 -5.48 0.40 0.88
C CYS A 11 -4.66 -0.64 1.64
N VAL A 12 -3.72 -1.28 0.95
CA VAL A 12 -2.82 -2.26 1.58
C VAL A 12 -1.97 -1.56 2.65
N ASN A 13 -1.94 -2.16 3.83
CA ASN A 13 -1.05 -1.78 4.91
C ASN A 13 0.33 -2.43 4.71
N TRP A 14 1.17 -1.74 3.95
CA TRP A 14 2.53 -2.20 3.63
C TRP A 14 3.43 -2.38 4.86
N ASN A 15 3.15 -1.69 5.97
CA ASN A 15 3.87 -1.91 7.22
C ASN A 15 3.60 -3.32 7.75
N GLU A 16 2.33 -3.72 7.81
CA GLU A 16 1.98 -5.06 8.29
C GLU A 16 2.39 -6.17 7.34
N VAL A 17 2.34 -5.95 6.02
CA VAL A 17 2.92 -6.89 5.05
C VAL A 17 4.39 -7.18 5.39
N PHE A 18 5.16 -6.13 5.65
CA PHE A 18 6.57 -6.26 6.01
C PHE A 18 6.77 -6.93 7.38
N VAL A 19 6.00 -6.53 8.40
CA VAL A 19 6.08 -7.15 9.73
C VAL A 19 5.76 -8.65 9.68
N GLN A 20 4.76 -9.06 8.89
CA GLN A 20 4.43 -10.47 8.73
C GLN A 20 5.56 -11.24 8.03
N LEU A 21 6.18 -10.68 6.99
CA LEU A 21 7.36 -11.29 6.34
C LEU A 21 8.53 -11.43 7.32
N ARG A 22 8.78 -10.40 8.13
CA ARG A 22 9.82 -10.45 9.18
C ARG A 22 9.51 -11.53 10.22
N ARG A 23 8.24 -11.69 10.61
CA ARG A 23 7.79 -12.75 11.55
C ARG A 23 7.87 -14.15 10.96
N ALA A 24 7.73 -14.29 9.64
CA ALA A 24 7.96 -15.55 8.93
C ALA A 24 9.44 -15.91 8.77
N GLY A 25 10.36 -15.07 9.25
CA GLY A 25 11.80 -15.34 9.27
C GLY A 25 12.58 -14.68 8.13
N TYR A 26 11.93 -13.94 7.23
CA TYR A 26 12.63 -13.30 6.12
C TYR A 26 13.43 -12.08 6.59
N SER A 27 14.71 -12.01 6.18
CA SER A 27 15.53 -10.83 6.39
C SER A 27 15.11 -9.69 5.46
N VAL A 28 15.51 -8.46 5.79
CA VAL A 28 15.30 -7.32 4.88
C VAL A 28 15.96 -7.58 3.53
N LEU A 29 17.16 -8.17 3.54
CA LEU A 29 17.91 -8.52 2.33
C LEU A 29 17.20 -9.59 1.52
N ASP A 30 16.57 -10.58 2.15
CA ASP A 30 15.77 -11.59 1.45
C ASP A 30 14.59 -10.93 0.74
N ILE A 31 13.89 -10.04 1.44
CA ILE A 31 12.76 -9.29 0.87
C ILE A 31 13.23 -8.47 -0.34
N GLU A 32 14.35 -7.76 -0.23
CA GLU A 32 14.93 -7.01 -1.36
C GLU A 32 15.32 -7.94 -2.52
N HIS A 33 15.91 -9.09 -2.22
CA HIS A 33 16.35 -10.07 -3.21
C HIS A 33 15.17 -10.66 -3.99
N PHE A 34 14.12 -11.11 -3.29
CA PHE A 34 12.97 -11.75 -3.92
C PHE A 34 12.05 -10.77 -4.64
N THR A 35 11.93 -9.53 -4.13
CA THR A 35 11.01 -8.54 -4.72
C THR A 35 11.71 -7.60 -5.71
N GLY A 36 13.04 -7.48 -5.64
CA GLY A 36 13.82 -6.49 -6.38
C GLY A 36 13.59 -5.04 -5.93
N ILE A 37 12.91 -4.83 -4.80
CA ILE A 37 12.57 -3.51 -4.28
C ILE A 37 13.52 -3.21 -3.12
N ARG A 38 14.12 -2.02 -3.11
CA ARG A 38 15.05 -1.62 -2.05
C ARG A 38 14.32 -1.23 -0.76
N HIS A 39 14.94 -1.47 0.39
CA HIS A 39 14.46 -1.12 1.73
C HIS A 39 14.14 0.38 1.87
N SER A 40 14.93 1.25 1.25
CA SER A 40 14.64 2.69 1.23
C SER A 40 13.31 3.01 0.54
N THR A 41 12.96 2.27 -0.53
CA THR A 41 11.68 2.41 -1.22
C THR A 41 10.51 1.96 -0.32
N PHE A 42 10.68 0.85 0.40
CA PHE A 42 9.70 0.39 1.39
C PHE A 42 9.49 1.36 2.54
N MET A 43 10.58 1.93 3.06
CA MET A 43 10.51 2.94 4.12
C MET A 43 9.72 4.18 3.68
N GLY A 44 9.76 4.52 2.38
CA GLY A 44 8.90 5.54 1.80
C GLY A 44 7.40 5.20 1.87
N TRP A 45 7.03 3.93 1.64
CA TRP A 45 5.63 3.49 1.70
C TRP A 45 5.12 3.38 3.14
N LYS A 46 6.00 2.96 4.06
CA LYS A 46 5.72 2.84 5.50
C LYS A 46 5.51 4.21 6.15
N ASN A 47 6.43 5.14 5.94
CA ASN A 47 6.49 6.41 6.68
C ASN A 47 5.83 7.58 5.95
N GLY A 48 5.80 7.56 4.61
CA GLY A 48 5.39 8.71 3.80
C GLY A 48 3.96 8.66 3.28
N GLY A 49 3.19 7.60 3.60
CA GLY A 49 1.87 7.38 3.00
C GLY A 49 1.90 7.17 1.47
N ALA A 50 3.09 7.02 0.88
CA ALA A 50 3.27 6.78 -0.53
C ALA A 50 2.79 5.37 -0.89
N GLN A 51 2.06 5.26 -2.01
CA GLN A 51 1.71 3.96 -2.56
C GLN A 51 2.81 3.51 -3.54
N PRO A 52 3.18 2.21 -3.54
CA PRO A 52 4.02 1.69 -4.60
C PRO A 52 3.36 1.92 -5.97
N ASN A 53 4.18 2.06 -7.01
CA ASN A 53 3.65 1.87 -8.36
C ASN A 53 3.09 0.45 -8.50
N HIS A 54 2.15 0.26 -9.42
CA HIS A 54 1.45 -1.01 -9.58
C HIS A 54 2.43 -2.21 -9.68
N PRO A 55 3.49 -2.19 -10.52
CA PRO A 55 4.42 -3.31 -10.62
C PRO A 55 5.14 -3.67 -9.31
N ASN A 56 5.59 -2.68 -8.54
CA ASN A 56 6.28 -2.94 -7.27
C ASN A 56 5.30 -3.45 -6.20
N GLY A 57 4.08 -2.92 -6.19
CA GLY A 57 3.03 -3.40 -5.31
C GLY A 57 2.71 -4.87 -5.58
N GLU A 58 2.53 -5.24 -6.85
CA GLU A 58 2.27 -6.62 -7.28
C GLU A 58 3.38 -7.58 -6.88
N ARG A 59 4.66 -7.19 -7.07
CA ARG A 59 5.81 -8.02 -6.66
C ARG A 59 5.84 -8.30 -5.16
N MET A 60 5.59 -7.28 -4.34
CA MET A 60 5.53 -7.43 -2.90
C MET A 60 4.34 -8.32 -2.48
N ILE A 61 3.17 -8.11 -3.07
CA ILE A 61 1.98 -8.93 -2.78
C ILE A 61 2.22 -10.40 -3.16
N ALA A 62 2.80 -10.64 -4.35
CA ALA A 62 3.11 -11.98 -4.81
C ALA A 62 4.10 -12.67 -3.86
N PHE A 63 5.16 -11.97 -3.43
CA PHE A 63 6.11 -12.51 -2.48
C PHE A 63 5.47 -12.80 -1.12
N TRP A 64 4.66 -11.89 -0.58
CA TRP A 64 3.94 -12.09 0.68
C TRP A 64 2.99 -13.29 0.61
N SER A 65 2.24 -13.41 -0.49
CA SER A 65 1.31 -14.53 -0.72
C SER A 65 2.04 -15.87 -0.77
N GLN A 66 3.19 -15.92 -1.46
CA GLN A 66 4.03 -17.11 -1.53
C GLN A 66 4.70 -17.45 -0.18
N ALA A 67 5.24 -16.44 0.49
CA ALA A 67 5.97 -16.59 1.76
C ALA A 67 5.07 -17.07 2.91
N LEU A 68 3.81 -16.65 2.94
CA LEU A 68 2.86 -17.00 4.00
C LEU A 68 1.83 -18.06 3.58
N ALA A 69 1.86 -18.52 2.33
CA ALA A 69 0.83 -19.38 1.73
C ALA A 69 -0.60 -18.82 1.93
N MET A 70 -0.75 -17.49 1.81
CA MET A 70 -2.03 -16.79 2.01
C MET A 70 -2.54 -16.20 0.69
N SER A 71 -3.87 -16.15 0.51
CA SER A 71 -4.48 -15.44 -0.62
C SER A 71 -4.25 -13.94 -0.51
N ARG A 72 -4.20 -13.26 -1.66
CA ARG A 72 -4.20 -11.79 -1.75
C ARG A 72 -5.33 -11.12 -0.96
N ASP A 73 -6.48 -11.78 -0.85
CA ASP A 73 -7.64 -11.25 -0.11
C ASP A 73 -7.38 -11.11 1.40
N MET A 74 -6.37 -11.82 1.91
CA MET A 74 -5.93 -11.77 3.31
C MET A 74 -4.88 -10.69 3.55
N LEU A 75 -4.55 -9.87 2.53
CA LEU A 75 -3.62 -8.76 2.71
C LEU A 75 -4.10 -7.86 3.85
N PRO A 76 -3.19 -7.41 4.72
CA PRO A 76 -3.55 -6.46 5.74
C PRO A 76 -3.99 -5.16 5.06
N MET A 77 -5.24 -4.78 5.27
CA MET A 77 -5.81 -3.54 4.75
C MET A 77 -5.85 -2.48 5.85
N ARG A 78 -5.74 -1.22 5.45
CA ARG A 78 -5.99 -0.06 6.31
C ARG A 78 -6.97 0.89 5.64
N PRO A 79 -7.79 1.64 6.41
CA PRO A 79 -8.57 2.75 5.86
C PRO A 79 -7.64 3.72 5.14
N MET A 80 -8.03 4.18 3.95
CA MET A 80 -7.30 5.25 3.27
C MET A 80 -7.56 6.55 4.01
N GLU A 81 -6.58 7.01 4.79
CA GLU A 81 -6.63 8.34 5.37
C GLU A 81 -6.27 9.36 4.28
N TYR A 82 -7.28 10.02 3.72
CA TYR A 82 -7.02 11.19 2.88
C TYR A 82 -6.49 12.30 3.79
N SER A 83 -5.23 12.69 3.64
CA SER A 83 -4.80 13.98 4.16
C SER A 83 -5.66 15.06 3.47
N ALA A 84 -6.51 15.74 4.26
CA ALA A 84 -7.51 16.73 3.81
C ALA A 84 -6.94 17.78 2.84
N ALA A 85 -5.62 18.05 2.89
CA ALA A 85 -4.90 18.93 1.99
C ALA A 85 -4.98 18.58 0.50
N LYS A 86 -5.33 17.35 0.11
CA LYS A 86 -5.50 16.96 -1.32
C LYS A 86 -6.92 17.13 -1.88
N ILE A 87 -7.93 17.24 -1.01
CA ILE A 87 -9.35 17.34 -1.44
C ILE A 87 -9.70 18.81 -1.77
N ALA A 88 -8.98 19.77 -1.19
CA ALA A 88 -9.18 21.19 -1.41
C ALA A 88 -8.32 21.74 -2.57
N ARG A 89 -8.54 21.28 -3.80
CA ARG A 89 -8.25 22.13 -4.97
C ARG A 89 -9.57 22.49 -5.65
N PRO A 90 -10.14 23.68 -5.39
CA PRO A 90 -11.22 24.16 -6.22
C PRO A 90 -10.69 24.29 -7.65
N ARG A 91 -11.38 23.64 -8.59
CA ARG A 91 -11.16 23.83 -10.03
C ARG A 91 -11.43 25.31 -10.32
N HIS A 92 -10.37 26.10 -10.49
CA HIS A 92 -10.51 27.47 -10.99
C HIS A 92 -11.02 27.37 -12.44
N ARG A 93 -12.35 27.44 -12.60
CA ARG A 93 -13.01 27.59 -13.88
C ARG A 93 -12.81 29.05 -14.28
N SER A 94 -11.77 29.34 -15.05
CA SER A 94 -11.63 30.63 -15.72
C SER A 94 -12.88 30.86 -16.59
N ARG A 95 -13.63 31.89 -16.24
CA ARG A 95 -14.79 32.37 -16.99
C ARG A 95 -14.29 33.45 -17.94
N SER A 96 -14.62 33.24 -19.22
CA SER A 96 -14.88 34.19 -20.31
C SER A 96 -13.99 35.43 -20.43
#